data_AF-A0A1B6HGP9-F1
#
_entry.id   AF-A0A1B6HGP9-F1
#
_cell.length_a   1.000
_cell.length_b   1.000
_cell.length_c   1.000
_cell.angle_alpha   90.00
_cell.angle_beta   90.00
_cell.angle_gamma   90.00
#
_symmetry.space_group_name_H-M   'P 1'
#
loop_
_entity.id
_entity.type
_entity.pdbx_description
1 polymer ?
#
loop_
_entity_poly.entity_id
_entity_poly.type
_entity_poly.pdbx_seq_one_letter_code
_entity_poly.pdbx_strand_id
1 'polypeptide(L)'
;RRGGLGRCGCRGVQQEKIAKFFKTNYSMDMLEKELSVKGWNWGTAKFAGSVLSFDVSNLTAFEIPLNNVSQCTTGKNEVTIEFHQNDDAPVSLMEMRFHIPSSELAGDLDPVEAFHKQVMDQASVISVSGDAIAIFREIQCLTPRGRYDIKVFNTFFQLHGKTFDYKIPMSTVLRLFALPHKDGRQHFFVVSLDPPIKQGQTRYHFLVFLFGQDDETSIELPFSEEELKEKYEDKLKKEISGPTWEVLGKVMRAIVNRKITTPGGFIGNTGTPAVGCSYKAAAGFLYPLERGFIFIHKPPIHIRFEELASVNFARSGGSTRSFDFEVELKSAVVHTFSSIEKEEYTKLFDFISSKKLRVKNRGKSDKPSYADDFGDSDQEGAPDAYLARVKQEAAERDDEDGGDS
;
A
#
# COMPACT_ATOMS: atom_id res chain seq x y z
N ARG A 1 -2.27 15.94 36.31
CA ARG A 1 -1.63 16.65 35.16
C ARG A 1 -1.07 15.58 34.24
N ARG A 2 -1.61 15.38 33.03
CA ARG A 2 -1.04 14.43 32.06
C ARG A 2 0.35 14.95 31.68
N GLY A 3 1.41 14.18 31.96
CA GLY A 3 2.81 14.59 31.81
C GLY A 3 3.27 14.59 30.36
N GLY A 4 2.79 15.55 29.56
CA GLY A 4 3.18 15.72 28.17
C GLY A 4 4.47 16.53 28.00
N LEU A 5 5.23 16.23 26.95
CA LEU A 5 6.42 16.97 26.53
C LEU A 5 6.08 17.88 25.33
N GLY A 6 6.12 19.20 25.53
CA GLY A 6 6.00 20.17 24.45
C GLY A 6 7.38 20.65 24.00
N ARG A 7 7.67 20.57 22.69
CA ARG A 7 8.91 21.11 22.11
C ARG A 7 8.61 22.35 21.29
N CYS A 8 9.29 23.45 21.59
CA CYS A 8 9.19 24.69 20.83
C CYS A 8 10.60 25.23 20.52
N GLY A 9 10.80 25.72 19.30
CA GLY A 9 12.03 26.41 18.91
C GLY A 9 11.93 27.88 19.27
N CYS A 10 12.92 28.41 19.99
CA CYS A 10 13.00 29.83 20.35
C CYS A 10 14.34 30.41 19.90
N ARG A 11 14.36 31.67 19.44
CA ARG A 11 15.63 32.40 19.22
C ARG A 11 16.20 32.84 20.56
N GLY A 12 17.53 32.94 20.68
CA GLY A 12 18.20 33.31 21.95
C GLY A 12 17.67 34.60 22.59
N VAL A 13 17.40 35.64 21.79
CA VAL A 13 16.84 36.93 22.28
C VAL A 13 15.43 36.80 22.85
N GLN A 14 14.68 35.77 22.47
CA GLN A 14 13.32 35.50 22.97
C GLN A 14 13.34 34.68 24.27
N GLN A 15 14.41 33.93 24.54
CA GLN A 15 14.52 33.04 25.70
C GLN A 15 14.35 33.82 27.01
N GLU A 16 15.04 34.94 27.18
CA GLU A 16 14.93 35.75 28.40
C GLU A 16 13.54 36.35 28.59
N LYS A 17 12.89 36.77 27.51
CA LYS A 17 11.52 37.32 27.56
C LYS A 17 10.54 36.24 27.99
N ILE A 18 10.67 35.04 27.44
CA ILE A 18 9.85 33.88 27.80
C ILE A 18 10.11 33.47 29.25
N ALA A 19 11.38 33.37 29.68
CA ALA A 19 11.73 33.04 31.06
C ALA A 19 11.15 34.04 32.06
N LYS A 20 11.26 35.36 31.79
CA LYS A 20 10.63 36.41 32.61
C LYS A 20 9.12 36.25 32.65
N PHE A 21 8.48 36.02 31.52
CA PHE A 21 7.03 35.81 31.45
C PHE A 21 6.58 34.61 32.30
N PHE A 22 7.27 33.47 32.22
CA PHE A 22 6.94 32.28 33.02
C PHE A 22 7.21 32.49 34.51
N LYS A 23 8.29 33.19 34.86
CA LYS A 23 8.61 33.51 36.26
C LYS A 23 7.58 34.45 36.88
N THR A 24 7.17 35.49 36.17
CA THR A 24 6.20 36.48 36.68
C THR A 24 4.78 35.92 36.75
N ASN A 25 4.31 35.19 35.72
CA ASN A 25 2.91 34.78 35.64
C ASN A 25 2.63 33.39 36.22
N TYR A 26 3.63 32.51 36.24
CA TYR A 26 3.45 31.10 36.64
C TYR A 26 4.41 30.66 37.75
N SER A 27 5.31 31.53 38.21
CA SER A 27 6.35 31.21 39.21
C SER A 27 7.18 29.98 38.82
N MET A 28 7.45 29.82 37.53
CA MET A 28 8.28 28.74 36.99
C MET A 28 9.63 29.29 36.53
N ASP A 29 10.71 28.65 36.97
CA ASP A 29 12.05 28.94 36.49
C ASP A 29 12.37 28.13 35.23
N MET A 30 13.03 28.78 34.27
CA MET A 30 13.56 28.11 33.08
C MET A 30 14.93 27.53 33.43
N LEU A 31 15.02 26.21 33.53
CA LEU A 31 16.24 25.49 33.88
C LEU A 31 16.99 25.06 32.62
N GLU A 32 18.32 25.12 32.68
CA GLU A 32 19.19 24.51 31.68
C GLU A 32 19.31 23.01 31.97
N LYS A 33 19.09 22.19 30.95
CA LYS A 33 19.21 20.73 31.02
C LYS A 33 20.34 20.30 30.08
N GLU A 34 21.40 19.74 30.66
CA GLU A 34 22.49 19.14 29.88
C GLU A 34 22.02 17.83 29.25
N LEU A 35 22.29 17.65 27.96
CA LEU A 35 21.94 16.45 27.20
C LEU A 35 23.18 15.64 26.85
N SER A 36 23.02 14.32 26.71
CA SER A 36 24.13 13.45 26.33
C SER A 36 24.44 13.59 24.84
N VAL A 37 25.66 14.03 24.54
CA VAL A 37 26.19 14.16 23.17
C VAL A 37 27.26 13.12 22.83
N LYS A 38 27.38 12.07 23.65
CA LYS A 38 28.44 11.05 23.55
C LYS A 38 28.32 10.13 22.32
N GLY A 39 27.15 10.07 21.70
CA GLY A 39 26.89 9.19 20.55
C GLY A 39 26.85 7.70 20.88
N TRP A 40 26.78 7.33 22.16
CA TRP A 40 26.66 5.93 22.57
C TRP A 40 25.24 5.42 22.38
N ASN A 41 25.11 4.16 21.96
CA ASN A 41 23.84 3.48 21.76
C ASN A 41 23.46 2.54 22.92
N TRP A 42 24.21 2.54 24.01
CA TRP A 42 23.88 1.83 25.25
C TRP A 42 23.53 2.81 26.36
N GLY A 43 22.50 2.48 27.13
CA GLY A 43 21.92 3.36 28.12
C GLY A 43 20.70 2.71 28.77
N THR A 44 20.00 3.50 29.58
CA THR A 44 18.82 3.04 30.32
C THR A 44 17.58 3.76 29.81
N ALA A 45 16.58 2.98 29.41
CA ALA A 45 15.24 3.50 29.13
C ALA A 45 14.49 3.75 30.44
N LYS A 46 13.90 4.94 30.57
CA LYS A 46 13.08 5.34 31.72
C LYS A 46 11.76 5.92 31.25
N PHE A 47 10.69 5.51 31.91
CA PHE A 47 9.35 6.00 31.61
C PHE A 47 8.93 7.04 32.66
N ALA A 48 8.63 8.25 32.21
CA ALA A 48 8.17 9.35 33.05
C ALA A 48 6.84 9.87 32.52
N GLY A 49 5.73 9.34 33.06
CA GLY A 49 4.40 9.63 32.55
C GLY A 49 4.24 9.14 31.12
N SER A 50 3.88 10.02 30.19
CA SER A 50 3.70 9.70 28.76
C SER A 50 4.96 9.94 27.92
N VAL A 51 6.14 9.87 28.52
CA VAL A 51 7.43 10.11 27.86
C VAL A 51 8.40 8.97 28.17
N LEU A 52 9.00 8.42 27.13
CA LEU A 52 10.14 7.51 27.20
C LEU A 52 11.43 8.33 27.08
N SER A 53 12.27 8.33 28.12
CA SER A 53 13.61 8.91 28.12
C SER A 53 14.65 7.81 27.92
N PHE A 54 15.66 8.06 27.11
CA PHE A 54 16.84 7.20 27.02
C PHE A 54 18.05 7.95 27.59
N ASP A 55 18.59 7.44 28.70
CA ASP A 55 19.68 8.08 29.42
C ASP A 55 21.01 7.36 29.15
N VAL A 56 22.03 8.14 28.80
CA VAL A 56 23.40 7.67 28.54
C VAL A 56 24.33 8.35 29.53
N SER A 57 25.00 7.57 30.38
CA SER A 57 25.85 8.10 31.48
C SER A 57 25.12 9.08 32.40
N ASN A 58 23.88 8.76 32.80
CA ASN A 58 23.01 9.60 33.65
C ASN A 58 22.54 10.94 33.03
N LEU A 59 22.88 11.21 31.77
CA LEU A 59 22.36 12.35 31.01
C LEU A 59 21.34 11.85 29.99
N THR A 60 20.23 12.58 29.84
CA THR A 60 19.22 12.27 28.83
C THR A 60 19.82 12.45 27.43
N ALA A 61 19.81 11.40 26.61
CA ALA A 61 20.22 11.46 25.22
C ALA A 61 19.05 11.89 24.33
N PHE A 62 17.89 11.24 24.48
CA PHE A 62 16.67 11.61 23.79
C PHE A 62 15.42 11.27 24.60
N GLU A 63 14.34 11.94 24.25
CA GLU A 63 13.01 11.71 24.82
C GLU A 63 12.00 11.50 23.69
N ILE A 64 11.09 10.57 23.88
CA ILE A 64 10.05 10.19 22.94
C ILE A 64 8.69 10.37 23.64
N PRO A 65 7.86 11.33 23.20
CA PRO A 65 6.47 11.41 23.61
C PRO A 65 5.73 10.16 23.14
N LEU A 66 5.20 9.37 24.07
CA LEU A 66 4.53 8.10 23.77
C LEU A 66 3.24 8.32 22.98
N ASN A 67 2.60 9.48 23.10
CA ASN A 67 1.47 9.84 22.24
C ASN A 67 1.81 9.93 20.74
N ASN A 68 3.08 9.95 20.36
CA ASN A 68 3.50 9.88 18.95
C ASN A 68 3.75 8.45 18.46
N VAL A 69 3.72 7.48 19.37
CA VAL A 69 3.85 6.05 19.08
C VAL A 69 2.51 5.51 18.59
N SER A 70 2.52 4.86 17.42
CA SER A 70 1.35 4.23 16.81
C SER A 70 1.19 2.78 17.25
N GLN A 71 2.30 2.07 17.43
CA GLN A 71 2.30 0.64 17.77
C GLN A 71 3.62 0.28 18.46
N CYS A 72 3.59 -0.76 19.28
CA CYS A 72 4.76 -1.40 19.86
C CYS A 72 4.65 -2.90 19.60
N THR A 73 5.74 -3.53 19.17
CA THR A 73 5.83 -5.00 18.99
C THR A 73 7.05 -5.54 19.72
N THR A 74 7.00 -6.81 20.10
CA THR A 74 8.09 -7.49 20.81
C THR A 74 8.73 -8.57 19.95
N GLY A 75 10.02 -8.78 20.16
CA GLY A 75 10.82 -9.87 19.60
C GLY A 75 11.71 -10.47 20.68
N LYS A 76 12.54 -11.45 20.32
CA LYS A 76 13.49 -12.04 21.27
C LYS A 76 14.52 -10.98 21.69
N ASN A 77 14.46 -10.53 22.94
CA ASN A 77 15.33 -9.48 23.51
C ASN A 77 15.22 -8.14 22.76
N GLU A 78 14.10 -7.88 22.09
CA GLU A 78 13.92 -6.67 21.29
C GLU A 78 12.52 -6.10 21.48
N VAL A 79 12.44 -4.77 21.56
CA VAL A 79 11.17 -4.04 21.49
C VAL A 79 11.24 -3.06 20.34
N THR A 80 10.26 -3.15 19.44
CA THR A 80 10.13 -2.28 18.28
C THR A 80 9.00 -1.30 18.52
N ILE A 81 9.31 -0.01 18.42
CA ILE A 81 8.37 1.11 18.53
C ILE A 81 8.16 1.71 17.14
N GLU A 82 6.91 1.77 16.70
CA GLU A 82 6.49 2.37 15.44
C GLU A 82 5.81 3.73 15.69
N PHE A 83 6.09 4.71 14.85
CA PHE A 83 5.59 6.08 14.99
C PHE A 83 4.49 6.38 13.97
N HIS A 84 3.56 7.26 14.36
CA HIS A 84 2.61 7.85 13.41
C HIS A 84 3.36 8.55 12.29
N GLN A 85 2.93 8.32 11.05
CA GLN A 85 3.53 9.00 9.89
C GLN A 85 3.17 10.48 9.92
N ASN A 86 4.16 11.32 9.64
CA ASN A 86 3.99 12.74 9.42
C ASN A 86 4.42 13.07 7.98
N ASP A 87 3.44 13.23 7.10
CA ASP A 87 3.66 13.52 5.68
C ASP A 87 4.11 14.97 5.43
N ASP A 88 3.98 15.85 6.44
CA ASP A 88 4.42 17.25 6.35
C ASP A 88 5.92 17.42 6.60
N ALA A 89 6.60 16.36 7.09
CA ALA A 89 8.02 16.39 7.39
C ALA A 89 8.84 15.72 6.27
N PRO A 90 9.93 16.36 5.78
CA PRO A 90 10.77 15.78 4.73
C PRO A 90 11.54 14.54 5.18
N VAL A 91 11.81 14.43 6.49
CA VAL A 91 12.45 13.27 7.12
C VAL A 91 11.62 12.90 8.34
N SER A 92 11.16 11.64 8.38
CA SER A 92 10.28 11.12 9.42
C SER A 92 10.84 9.81 9.96
N LEU A 93 11.04 9.74 11.29
CA LEU A 93 11.38 8.51 11.99
C LEU A 93 10.15 7.59 11.97
N MET A 94 10.29 6.40 11.37
CA MET A 94 9.18 5.45 11.18
C MET A 94 9.13 4.39 12.27
N GLU A 95 10.30 3.84 12.61
CA GLU A 95 10.45 2.72 13.51
C GLU A 95 11.76 2.91 14.29
N MET A 96 11.75 2.52 15.57
CA MET A 96 12.93 2.45 16.41
C MET A 96 12.91 1.12 17.17
N ARG A 97 14.03 0.41 17.17
CA ARG A 97 14.16 -0.86 17.88
C ARG A 97 15.17 -0.75 19.02
N PHE A 98 14.75 -1.19 20.21
CA PHE A 98 15.57 -1.32 21.39
C PHE A 98 15.97 -2.78 21.58
N HIS A 99 17.25 -3.00 21.86
CA HIS A 99 17.73 -4.29 22.35
C HIS A 99 17.70 -4.28 23.88
N ILE A 100 17.14 -5.31 24.48
CA ILE A 100 17.05 -5.48 25.94
C ILE A 100 17.95 -6.66 26.34
N PRO A 101 19.08 -6.40 27.03
CA PRO A 101 20.06 -7.44 27.35
C PRO A 101 19.50 -8.54 28.25
N SER A 102 19.96 -9.78 28.02
CA SER A 102 19.57 -10.96 28.80
C SER A 102 19.87 -10.87 30.30
N SER A 103 20.74 -9.96 30.73
CA SER A 103 21.09 -9.74 32.15
C SER A 103 19.98 -9.02 32.92
N GLU A 104 19.09 -8.29 32.25
CA GLU A 104 17.96 -7.61 32.89
C GLU A 104 16.74 -8.54 33.07
N LEU A 105 16.75 -9.73 32.44
CA LEU A 105 15.71 -10.78 32.53
C LEU A 105 15.71 -11.55 33.86
N ALA A 106 16.50 -11.12 34.85
CA ALA A 106 16.69 -11.82 36.13
C ALA A 106 15.65 -11.46 37.21
N GLY A 107 14.49 -10.89 36.84
CA GLY A 107 13.35 -10.64 37.73
C GLY A 107 12.13 -11.49 37.37
N ASP A 108 11.11 -11.52 38.24
CA ASP A 108 9.87 -12.30 38.03
C ASP A 108 9.01 -11.83 36.82
N LEU A 109 9.37 -10.73 36.17
CA LEU A 109 8.70 -10.15 35.00
C LEU A 109 9.66 -10.08 33.82
N ASP A 110 9.22 -10.54 32.64
CA ASP A 110 9.96 -10.38 31.39
C ASP A 110 10.14 -8.86 31.09
N PRO A 111 11.38 -8.34 31.07
CA PRO A 111 11.66 -6.93 30.79
C PRO A 111 11.16 -6.46 29.43
N VAL A 112 11.12 -7.35 28.42
CA VAL A 112 10.59 -7.05 27.09
C VAL A 112 9.09 -6.79 27.19
N GLU A 113 8.36 -7.66 27.89
CA GLU A 113 6.92 -7.49 28.12
C GLU A 113 6.62 -6.26 28.99
N ALA A 114 7.42 -6.02 30.03
CA ALA A 114 7.26 -4.88 30.92
C ALA A 114 7.46 -3.55 30.18
N PHE A 115 8.51 -3.46 29.35
CA PHE A 115 8.75 -2.30 28.49
C PHE A 115 7.60 -2.10 27.50
N HIS A 116 7.21 -3.16 26.79
CA HIS A 116 6.11 -3.12 25.83
C HIS A 116 4.81 -2.63 26.47
N LYS A 117 4.48 -3.14 27.67
CA LYS A 117 3.29 -2.71 28.41
C LYS A 117 3.34 -1.23 28.75
N GLN A 118 4.48 -0.71 29.24
CA GLN A 118 4.62 0.71 29.57
C GLN A 118 4.48 1.63 28.35
N VAL A 119 5.00 1.21 27.19
CA VAL A 119 4.76 1.93 25.93
C VAL A 119 3.29 1.89 25.58
N MET A 120 2.68 0.71 25.53
CA MET A 120 1.29 0.53 25.08
C MET A 120 0.26 1.22 25.98
N ASP A 121 0.51 1.32 27.29
CA ASP A 121 -0.38 2.00 28.25
C ASP A 121 -0.48 3.52 28.01
N GLN A 122 0.53 4.13 27.41
CA GLN A 122 0.62 5.58 27.17
C GLN A 122 0.66 5.95 25.69
N ALA A 123 0.88 4.97 24.81
CA ALA A 123 0.96 5.19 23.39
C ALA A 123 -0.40 5.62 22.85
N SER A 124 -0.41 6.54 21.89
CA SER A 124 -1.60 6.77 21.06
C SER A 124 -1.71 5.68 20.01
N VAL A 125 -1.64 4.44 20.47
CA VAL A 125 -2.21 3.33 19.75
C VAL A 125 -3.63 3.75 19.45
N ILE A 126 -4.08 3.58 18.21
CA ILE A 126 -5.51 3.59 17.91
C ILE A 126 -6.08 2.45 18.76
N SER A 127 -6.42 2.75 20.00
CA SER A 127 -6.82 1.78 20.98
C SER A 127 -8.10 1.18 20.42
N VAL A 128 -8.20 -0.14 20.51
CA VAL A 128 -9.46 -0.84 20.22
C VAL A 128 -10.39 -0.51 21.39
N SER A 129 -10.77 0.76 21.49
CA SER A 129 -11.64 1.32 22.51
C SER A 129 -12.99 1.52 21.81
N GLY A 130 -13.68 0.40 21.64
CA GLY A 130 -14.95 0.29 20.96
C GLY A 130 -15.20 -1.15 20.57
N ASP A 131 -16.44 -1.61 20.74
CA ASP A 131 -16.83 -2.93 20.26
C ASP A 131 -16.74 -2.94 18.72
N ALA A 132 -16.22 -4.05 18.17
CA ALA A 132 -16.18 -4.21 16.73
C ALA A 132 -17.61 -4.30 16.20
N ILE A 133 -17.91 -3.50 15.16
CA ILE A 133 -19.20 -3.53 14.47
C ILE A 133 -19.42 -4.90 13.84
N ALA A 134 -18.37 -5.45 13.24
CA ALA A 134 -18.39 -6.75 12.57
C ALA A 134 -17.01 -7.40 12.65
N ILE A 135 -16.99 -8.73 12.74
CA ILE A 135 -15.76 -9.52 12.76
C ILE A 135 -15.89 -10.64 11.73
N PHE A 136 -14.99 -10.64 10.74
CA PHE A 136 -14.87 -11.69 9.74
C PHE A 136 -13.61 -12.48 10.04
N ARG A 137 -13.73 -13.78 10.31
CA ARG A 137 -12.62 -14.60 10.79
C ARG A 137 -11.96 -15.40 9.67
N GLU A 138 -10.65 -15.61 9.79
CA GLU A 138 -9.83 -16.46 8.92
C GLU A 138 -9.93 -16.16 7.41
N ILE A 139 -10.12 -14.89 7.04
CA ILE A 139 -10.24 -14.50 5.63
C ILE A 139 -8.90 -14.68 4.91
N GLN A 140 -8.94 -15.36 3.76
CA GLN A 140 -7.77 -15.55 2.92
C GLN A 140 -7.42 -14.24 2.21
N CYS A 141 -6.22 -13.73 2.49
CA CYS A 141 -5.65 -12.57 1.83
C CYS A 141 -4.51 -13.00 0.91
N LEU A 142 -4.58 -12.60 -0.36
CA LEU A 142 -3.55 -12.82 -1.36
C LEU A 142 -2.47 -11.73 -1.32
N THR A 143 -2.80 -10.53 -0.85
CA THR A 143 -1.88 -9.39 -0.75
C THR A 143 -2.32 -8.49 0.40
N PRO A 144 -1.55 -8.37 1.50
CA PRO A 144 -0.41 -9.21 1.90
C PRO A 144 -0.82 -10.68 2.06
N ARG A 145 0.04 -11.61 1.63
CA ARG A 145 -0.29 -13.04 1.68
C ARG A 145 -0.44 -13.52 3.13
N GLY A 146 -1.59 -14.09 3.47
CA GLY A 146 -1.85 -14.64 4.81
C GLY A 146 -3.33 -14.93 5.05
N ARG A 147 -3.65 -15.40 6.26
CA ARG A 147 -5.02 -15.41 6.78
C ARG A 147 -5.15 -14.35 7.86
N TYR A 148 -6.20 -13.55 7.78
CA TYR A 148 -6.44 -12.43 8.68
C TYR A 148 -7.89 -12.43 9.15
N ASP A 149 -8.09 -12.08 10.40
CA ASP A 149 -9.39 -11.65 10.90
C ASP A 149 -9.57 -10.17 10.54
N ILE A 150 -10.69 -9.83 9.91
CA ILE A 150 -11.05 -8.45 9.59
C ILE A 150 -12.03 -7.97 10.65
N LYS A 151 -11.58 -7.07 11.52
CA LYS A 151 -12.41 -6.43 12.55
C LYS A 151 -12.76 -5.03 12.10
N VAL A 152 -14.04 -4.71 12.02
CA VAL A 152 -14.51 -3.41 11.51
C VAL A 152 -14.95 -2.53 12.66
N PHE A 153 -14.42 -1.31 12.74
CA PHE A 153 -14.79 -0.27 13.71
C PHE A 153 -15.30 0.97 12.98
N ASN A 154 -15.80 1.95 13.72
CA ASN A 154 -16.40 3.17 13.14
C ASN A 154 -15.40 3.98 12.29
N THR A 155 -14.14 4.08 12.70
CA THR A 155 -13.14 4.97 12.08
C THR A 155 -12.00 4.24 11.38
N PHE A 156 -11.82 2.94 11.65
CA PHE A 156 -10.78 2.10 11.06
C PHE A 156 -11.26 0.66 10.99
N PHE A 157 -10.61 -0.15 10.16
CA PHE A 157 -10.71 -1.61 10.27
C PHE A 157 -9.34 -2.19 10.58
N GLN A 158 -9.31 -3.29 11.30
CA GLN A 158 -8.10 -3.99 11.68
C GLN A 158 -8.00 -5.30 10.90
N LEU A 159 -6.83 -5.56 10.32
CA LEU A 159 -6.42 -6.88 9.84
C LEU A 159 -5.57 -7.52 10.92
N HIS A 160 -6.14 -8.48 11.63
CA HIS A 160 -5.47 -9.22 12.69
C HIS A 160 -4.99 -10.57 12.16
N GLY A 161 -3.68 -10.71 11.96
CA GLY A 161 -3.05 -11.95 11.54
C GLY A 161 -2.22 -12.56 12.65
N LYS A 162 -1.73 -13.79 12.44
CA LYS A 162 -0.86 -14.48 13.42
C LYS A 162 0.46 -13.75 13.70
N THR A 163 1.00 -13.07 12.68
CA THR A 163 2.33 -12.44 12.75
C THR A 163 2.25 -10.92 12.63
N PHE A 164 1.29 -10.42 11.85
CA PHE A 164 1.17 -9.00 11.55
C PHE A 164 -0.25 -8.52 11.81
N ASP A 165 -0.32 -7.36 12.44
CA ASP A 165 -1.53 -6.63 12.76
C ASP A 165 -1.48 -5.28 12.06
N TYR A 166 -2.52 -4.96 11.29
CA TYR A 166 -2.64 -3.68 10.62
C TYR A 166 -3.91 -2.97 11.07
N LYS A 167 -3.80 -1.72 11.52
CA LYS A 167 -4.94 -0.82 11.74
C LYS A 167 -5.02 0.15 10.59
N ILE A 168 -6.10 0.08 9.84
CA ILE A 168 -6.27 0.79 8.57
C ILE A 168 -7.40 1.80 8.73
N PRO A 169 -7.10 3.10 8.82
CA PRO A 169 -8.12 4.13 8.92
C PRO A 169 -9.05 4.09 7.71
N MET A 170 -10.36 4.28 7.91
CA MET A 170 -11.33 4.25 6.82
C MET A 170 -11.07 5.37 5.78
N SER A 171 -10.45 6.47 6.21
CA SER A 171 -10.05 7.58 5.35
C SER A 171 -9.01 7.21 4.29
N THR A 172 -8.19 6.17 4.52
CA THR A 172 -7.17 5.75 3.55
C THR A 172 -7.76 4.88 2.43
N VAL A 173 -9.01 4.42 2.58
CA VAL A 173 -9.66 3.60 1.57
C VAL A 173 -10.14 4.47 0.40
N LEU A 174 -9.46 4.33 -0.74
CA LEU A 174 -9.81 5.07 -1.96
C LEU A 174 -10.97 4.42 -2.72
N ARG A 175 -10.91 3.10 -2.92
CA ARG A 175 -11.89 2.33 -3.71
C ARG A 175 -12.05 0.91 -3.19
N LEU A 176 -13.25 0.39 -3.33
CA LEU A 176 -13.62 -1.00 -3.07
C LEU A 176 -13.98 -1.66 -4.40
N PHE A 177 -13.56 -2.89 -4.61
CA PHE A 177 -13.91 -3.70 -5.77
C PHE A 177 -14.41 -5.07 -5.34
N ALA A 178 -15.48 -5.55 -5.99
CA ALA A 178 -15.95 -6.92 -5.86
C ALA A 178 -15.90 -7.55 -7.25
N LEU A 179 -15.02 -8.51 -7.45
CA LEU A 179 -14.69 -9.08 -8.76
C LEU A 179 -14.91 -10.60 -8.73
N PRO A 180 -15.79 -11.15 -9.58
CA PRO A 180 -16.01 -12.59 -9.65
C PRO A 180 -14.78 -13.27 -10.27
N HIS A 181 -14.37 -14.41 -9.73
CA HIS A 181 -13.28 -15.19 -10.30
C HIS A 181 -13.71 -15.84 -11.63
N LYS A 182 -12.76 -16.10 -12.53
CA LYS A 182 -13.02 -16.73 -13.84
C LYS A 182 -13.63 -18.14 -13.74
N ASP A 183 -13.43 -18.83 -12.61
CA ASP A 183 -13.97 -20.18 -12.36
C ASP A 183 -15.45 -20.19 -11.95
N GLY A 184 -16.04 -19.02 -11.65
CA GLY A 184 -17.42 -18.87 -11.17
C GLY A 184 -17.66 -19.34 -9.73
N ARG A 185 -16.63 -19.81 -9.02
CA ARG A 185 -16.73 -20.37 -7.65
C ARG A 185 -16.07 -19.53 -6.58
N GLN A 186 -15.30 -18.53 -6.97
CA GLN A 186 -14.62 -17.65 -6.03
C GLN A 186 -14.93 -16.20 -6.33
N HIS A 187 -14.75 -15.35 -5.32
CA HIS A 187 -14.89 -13.91 -5.43
C HIS A 187 -13.66 -13.23 -4.84
N PHE A 188 -13.16 -12.24 -5.56
CA PHE A 188 -12.15 -11.33 -5.05
C PHE A 188 -12.82 -10.09 -4.47
N PHE A 189 -12.38 -9.67 -3.29
CA PHE A 189 -12.67 -8.35 -2.75
C PHE A 189 -11.38 -7.56 -2.64
N VAL A 190 -11.28 -6.44 -3.36
CA VAL A 190 -10.06 -5.63 -3.43
C VAL A 190 -10.31 -4.28 -2.76
N VAL A 191 -9.39 -3.88 -1.87
CA VAL A 191 -9.41 -2.59 -1.21
C VAL A 191 -8.19 -1.80 -1.66
N SER A 192 -8.41 -0.66 -2.31
CA SER A 192 -7.34 0.27 -2.69
C SER A 192 -7.07 1.25 -1.54
N LEU A 193 -5.80 1.38 -1.17
CA LEU A 193 -5.34 2.16 -0.03
C LEU A 193 -4.38 3.27 -0.46
N ASP A 194 -4.58 4.45 0.11
CA ASP A 194 -3.67 5.58 0.04
C ASP A 194 -3.74 6.38 1.36
N PRO A 195 -2.68 6.43 2.17
CA PRO A 195 -1.39 5.78 1.97
C PRO A 195 -1.43 4.24 2.04
N PRO A 196 -0.48 3.52 1.43
CA PRO A 196 -0.36 2.06 1.51
C PRO A 196 0.01 1.60 2.93
N ILE A 197 -0.40 0.38 3.29
CA ILE A 197 0.15 -0.27 4.50
C ILE A 197 1.57 -0.75 4.25
N LYS A 198 2.39 -0.79 5.30
CA LYS A 198 3.80 -1.20 5.23
C LYS A 198 4.03 -2.49 5.98
N GLN A 199 4.89 -3.35 5.45
CA GLN A 199 5.41 -4.54 6.11
C GLN A 199 6.91 -4.60 5.87
N GLY A 200 7.69 -4.14 6.85
CA GLY A 200 9.11 -3.85 6.64
C GLY A 200 9.29 -2.83 5.50
N GLN A 201 10.07 -3.19 4.48
CA GLN A 201 10.29 -2.32 3.31
C GLN A 201 9.16 -2.38 2.27
N THR A 202 8.31 -3.41 2.32
CA THR A 202 7.26 -3.62 1.31
C THR A 202 6.05 -2.74 1.60
N ARG A 203 5.51 -2.09 0.55
CA ARG A 203 4.30 -1.28 0.60
C ARG A 203 3.16 -1.97 -0.14
N TYR A 204 2.00 -2.10 0.49
CA TYR A 204 0.80 -2.65 -0.12
C TYR A 204 -0.24 -1.55 -0.34
N HIS A 205 -0.35 -1.12 -1.60
CA HIS A 205 -1.37 -0.18 -2.06
C HIS A 205 -2.75 -0.84 -2.25
N PHE A 206 -2.79 -2.17 -2.25
CA PHE A 206 -4.01 -2.94 -2.42
C PHE A 206 -4.05 -4.10 -1.44
N LEU A 207 -5.21 -4.29 -0.83
CA LEU A 207 -5.55 -5.54 -0.16
C LEU A 207 -6.38 -6.39 -1.10
N VAL A 208 -6.04 -7.67 -1.26
CA VAL A 208 -6.77 -8.60 -2.12
C VAL A 208 -7.23 -9.79 -1.30
N PHE A 209 -8.52 -9.87 -1.02
CA PHE A 209 -9.14 -10.98 -0.33
C PHE A 209 -9.76 -11.95 -1.34
N LEU A 210 -9.72 -13.24 -1.02
CA LEU A 210 -10.31 -14.32 -1.79
C LEU A 210 -11.35 -15.03 -0.92
N PHE A 211 -12.56 -15.18 -1.46
CA PHE A 211 -13.68 -15.87 -0.82
C PHE A 211 -14.14 -17.02 -1.70
N GLY A 212 -14.47 -18.15 -1.09
CA GLY A 212 -15.22 -19.23 -1.72
C GLY A 212 -16.69 -18.86 -1.91
N GLN A 213 -17.35 -19.52 -2.85
CA GLN A 213 -18.79 -19.36 -3.08
C GLN A 213 -19.62 -19.91 -1.92
N ASP A 214 -19.12 -20.91 -1.21
CA ASP A 214 -19.80 -21.57 -0.08
C ASP A 214 -19.56 -20.85 1.27
N ASP A 215 -18.73 -19.80 1.28
CA ASP A 215 -18.43 -19.05 2.50
C ASP A 215 -19.63 -18.16 2.84
N GLU A 216 -20.52 -18.58 3.73
CA GLU A 216 -21.61 -17.75 4.25
C GLU A 216 -21.32 -17.20 5.64
N THR A 217 -21.77 -15.97 5.89
CA THR A 217 -21.67 -15.34 7.21
C THR A 217 -23.00 -14.67 7.56
N SER A 218 -23.40 -14.76 8.83
CA SER A 218 -24.50 -13.98 9.39
C SER A 218 -23.97 -13.09 10.52
N ILE A 219 -24.25 -11.79 10.46
CA ILE A 219 -23.80 -10.81 11.45
C ILE A 219 -25.00 -9.99 11.91
N GLU A 220 -25.17 -9.87 13.22
CA GLU A 220 -26.04 -8.87 13.85
C GLU A 220 -25.19 -7.64 14.18
N LEU A 221 -25.54 -6.50 13.59
CA LEU A 221 -24.84 -5.24 13.80
C LEU A 221 -25.27 -4.61 15.14
N PRO A 222 -24.32 -4.07 15.93
CA PRO A 222 -24.60 -3.46 17.23
C PRO A 222 -25.17 -2.04 17.11
N PHE A 223 -26.10 -1.81 16.18
CA PHE A 223 -26.75 -0.52 15.97
C PHE A 223 -28.23 -0.60 16.32
N SER A 224 -28.76 0.48 16.89
CA SER A 224 -30.21 0.68 17.03
C SER A 224 -30.87 1.00 15.68
N GLU A 225 -32.17 0.78 15.54
CA GLU A 225 -32.92 1.11 14.32
C GLU A 225 -32.88 2.62 14.00
N GLU A 226 -32.84 3.46 15.05
CA GLU A 226 -32.71 4.91 14.93
C GLU A 226 -31.34 5.32 14.36
N GLU A 227 -30.26 4.72 14.85
CA GLU A 227 -28.91 4.99 14.33
C GLU A 227 -28.70 4.48 12.91
N LEU A 228 -29.29 3.33 12.56
CA LEU A 228 -29.27 2.83 11.18
C LEU A 228 -29.92 3.81 10.21
N LYS A 229 -31.01 4.45 10.65
CA LYS A 229 -31.76 5.42 9.85
C LYS A 229 -31.04 6.77 9.74
N GLU A 230 -30.55 7.31 10.86
CA GLU A 230 -29.87 8.61 10.89
C GLU A 230 -28.49 8.59 10.24
N LYS A 231 -27.65 7.57 10.53
CA LYS A 231 -26.25 7.55 10.09
C LYS A 231 -26.04 6.82 8.76
N TYR A 232 -26.84 5.79 8.47
CA TYR A 232 -26.60 4.89 7.35
C TYR A 232 -27.70 4.93 6.28
N GLU A 233 -28.72 5.79 6.41
CA GLU A 233 -29.77 6.02 5.41
C GLU A 233 -30.42 4.70 4.92
N ASP A 234 -30.73 3.77 5.83
CA ASP A 234 -31.30 2.44 5.54
C ASP A 234 -30.42 1.54 4.63
N LYS A 235 -29.14 1.88 4.41
CA LYS A 235 -28.21 1.07 3.60
C LYS A 235 -27.77 -0.22 4.31
N LEU A 236 -27.95 -0.29 5.63
CA LEU A 236 -27.64 -1.44 6.46
C LEU A 236 -28.89 -1.92 7.18
N LYS A 237 -29.06 -3.24 7.23
CA LYS A 237 -30.05 -3.90 8.08
C LYS A 237 -29.37 -4.34 9.38
N LYS A 238 -30.13 -4.45 10.46
CA LYS A 238 -29.62 -4.93 11.75
C LYS A 238 -29.02 -6.32 11.64
N GLU A 239 -29.71 -7.22 10.97
CA GLU A 239 -29.21 -8.57 10.65
C GLU A 239 -28.89 -8.65 9.16
N ILE A 240 -27.67 -9.09 8.85
CA ILE A 240 -27.21 -9.29 7.47
C ILE A 240 -26.66 -10.71 7.36
N SER A 241 -27.26 -11.48 6.46
CA SER A 241 -26.85 -12.85 6.15
C SER A 241 -26.67 -13.02 4.64
N GLY A 242 -25.75 -13.91 4.25
CA GLY A 242 -25.49 -14.28 2.86
C GLY A 242 -24.01 -14.64 2.64
N PRO A 243 -23.57 -14.68 1.37
CA PRO A 243 -22.17 -14.90 1.04
C PRO A 243 -21.26 -13.87 1.71
N THR A 244 -20.16 -14.33 2.30
CA THR A 244 -19.26 -13.54 3.14
C THR A 244 -18.72 -12.31 2.43
N TRP A 245 -18.37 -12.43 1.14
CA TRP A 245 -17.92 -11.31 0.32
C TRP A 245 -19.00 -10.22 0.16
N GLU A 246 -20.28 -10.61 0.10
CA GLU A 246 -21.41 -9.70 -0.03
C GLU A 246 -21.71 -9.01 1.31
N VAL A 247 -21.69 -9.77 2.41
CA VAL A 247 -21.85 -9.25 3.77
C VAL A 247 -20.74 -8.24 4.08
N LEU A 248 -19.48 -8.62 3.85
CA LEU A 248 -18.33 -7.72 3.99
C LEU A 248 -18.48 -6.48 3.10
N GLY A 249 -18.88 -6.67 1.84
CA GLY A 249 -19.12 -5.58 0.91
C GLY A 249 -20.16 -4.58 1.42
N LYS A 250 -21.32 -5.05 1.89
CA LYS A 250 -22.38 -4.20 2.46
C LYS A 250 -21.89 -3.39 3.65
N VAL A 251 -21.21 -4.05 4.60
CA VAL A 251 -20.63 -3.43 5.78
C VAL A 251 -19.60 -2.37 5.40
N MET A 252 -18.62 -2.71 4.56
CA MET A 252 -17.57 -1.80 4.11
C MET A 252 -18.14 -0.62 3.30
N ARG A 253 -19.11 -0.86 2.41
CA ARG A 253 -19.75 0.20 1.62
C ARG A 253 -20.41 1.25 2.51
N ALA A 254 -21.10 0.81 3.56
CA ALA A 254 -21.83 1.69 4.45
C ALA A 254 -20.90 2.47 5.37
N ILE A 255 -19.89 1.82 5.95
CA ILE A 255 -18.98 2.45 6.92
C ILE A 255 -17.95 3.34 6.22
N VAL A 256 -17.37 2.89 5.10
CA VAL A 256 -16.41 3.70 4.32
C VAL A 256 -17.12 4.79 3.51
N ASN A 257 -18.43 4.66 3.30
CA ASN A 257 -19.25 5.52 2.43
C ASN A 257 -18.67 5.63 1.00
N ARG A 258 -18.19 4.49 0.47
CA ARG A 258 -17.65 4.37 -0.89
C ARG A 258 -18.42 3.31 -1.66
N LYS A 259 -18.69 3.59 -2.94
CA LYS A 259 -19.34 2.62 -3.85
C LYS A 259 -18.39 1.46 -4.12
N ILE A 260 -18.93 0.25 -4.16
CA ILE A 260 -18.22 -0.95 -4.59
C ILE A 260 -18.22 -0.96 -6.12
N THR A 261 -17.04 -1.07 -6.71
CA THR A 261 -16.87 -1.20 -8.15
C THR A 261 -16.96 -2.66 -8.53
N THR A 262 -17.99 -3.02 -9.29
CA THR A 262 -18.14 -4.35 -9.90
C THR A 262 -17.63 -4.31 -11.34
N PRO A 263 -17.43 -5.48 -11.99
CA PRO A 263 -17.16 -5.49 -13.42
C PRO A 263 -18.23 -4.74 -14.21
N GLY A 264 -17.83 -4.10 -15.31
CA GLY A 264 -18.75 -3.37 -16.19
C GLY A 264 -19.51 -4.31 -17.13
N GLY A 265 -19.97 -3.78 -18.27
CA GLY A 265 -20.65 -4.58 -19.30
C GLY A 265 -19.75 -5.50 -20.13
N PHE A 266 -18.47 -5.65 -19.78
CA PHE A 266 -17.55 -6.53 -20.50
C PHE A 266 -17.82 -7.99 -20.15
N ILE A 267 -18.00 -8.82 -21.17
CA ILE A 267 -18.07 -10.27 -21.05
C ILE A 267 -17.13 -10.85 -22.10
N GLY A 268 -16.11 -11.57 -21.64
CA GLY A 268 -15.12 -12.22 -22.47
C GLY A 268 -15.69 -13.42 -23.23
N ASN A 269 -14.84 -14.05 -24.03
CA ASN A 269 -15.22 -15.22 -24.82
C ASN A 269 -15.64 -16.40 -23.94
N THR A 270 -15.04 -16.54 -22.75
CA THR A 270 -15.40 -17.58 -21.78
C THR A 270 -16.71 -17.32 -21.01
N GLY A 271 -17.46 -16.26 -21.35
CA GLY A 271 -18.69 -15.88 -20.65
C GLY A 271 -18.46 -15.22 -19.29
N THR A 272 -17.21 -14.89 -18.96
CA THR A 272 -16.82 -14.26 -17.70
C THR A 272 -16.32 -12.84 -17.92
N PRO A 273 -16.47 -11.93 -16.94
CA PRO A 273 -15.99 -10.55 -17.07
C PRO A 273 -14.46 -10.40 -16.86
N ALA A 274 -13.73 -11.50 -16.81
CA ALA A 274 -12.30 -11.57 -16.55
C ALA A 274 -11.57 -12.16 -17.75
N VAL A 275 -10.42 -11.59 -18.09
CA VAL A 275 -9.50 -12.08 -19.11
C VAL A 275 -8.27 -12.66 -18.43
N GLY A 276 -7.97 -13.94 -18.68
CA GLY A 276 -6.74 -14.56 -18.21
C GLY A 276 -5.53 -13.98 -18.95
N CYS A 277 -4.51 -13.54 -18.20
CA CYS A 277 -3.30 -12.97 -18.78
C CYS A 277 -2.12 -13.10 -17.82
N SER A 278 -0.93 -12.76 -18.32
CA SER A 278 0.27 -12.60 -17.52
C SER A 278 0.64 -11.13 -17.46
N TYR A 279 1.00 -10.63 -16.29
CA TYR A 279 1.62 -9.32 -16.15
C TYR A 279 3.02 -9.52 -15.56
N LYS A 280 4.05 -9.10 -16.30
CA LYS A 280 5.44 -9.50 -16.05
C LYS A 280 5.52 -11.03 -15.99
N ALA A 281 6.12 -11.60 -14.94
CA ALA A 281 6.29 -13.05 -14.77
C ALA A 281 5.14 -13.72 -13.98
N ALA A 282 4.03 -13.02 -13.72
CA ALA A 282 2.94 -13.53 -12.89
C ALA A 282 1.65 -13.67 -13.68
N ALA A 283 1.04 -14.86 -13.61
CA ALA A 283 -0.29 -15.12 -14.14
C ALA A 283 -1.36 -14.46 -13.25
N GLY A 284 -2.42 -13.98 -13.88
CA GLY A 284 -3.52 -13.32 -13.21
C GLY A 284 -4.72 -13.06 -14.13
N PHE A 285 -5.57 -12.15 -13.69
CA PHE A 285 -6.81 -11.80 -14.36
C PHE A 285 -6.88 -10.30 -14.54
N LEU A 286 -7.14 -9.88 -15.79
CA LEU A 286 -7.46 -8.51 -16.16
C LEU A 286 -8.98 -8.35 -16.20
N TYR A 287 -9.49 -7.35 -15.49
CA TYR A 287 -10.90 -6.99 -15.47
C TYR A 287 -11.08 -5.62 -16.13
N PRO A 288 -11.72 -5.57 -17.31
CA PRO A 288 -12.21 -4.33 -17.89
C PRO A 288 -13.41 -3.80 -17.09
N LEU A 289 -13.20 -2.68 -16.39
CA LEU A 289 -14.21 -2.00 -15.57
C LEU A 289 -14.85 -0.85 -16.34
N GLU A 290 -15.91 -0.27 -15.80
CA GLU A 290 -16.62 0.84 -16.44
C GLU A 290 -15.75 2.08 -16.70
N ARG A 291 -14.76 2.34 -15.82
CA ARG A 291 -13.88 3.52 -15.86
C ARG A 291 -12.38 3.21 -15.74
N GLY A 292 -11.98 1.96 -15.97
CA GLY A 292 -10.60 1.55 -15.79
C GLY A 292 -10.35 0.08 -16.08
N PHE A 293 -9.11 -0.33 -15.88
CA PHE A 293 -8.70 -1.72 -15.84
C PHE A 293 -8.20 -2.06 -14.45
N ILE A 294 -8.48 -3.26 -13.95
CA ILE A 294 -7.81 -3.79 -12.77
C ILE A 294 -7.23 -5.16 -13.06
N PHE A 295 -5.94 -5.35 -12.76
CA PHE A 295 -5.25 -6.63 -12.82
C PHE A 295 -5.02 -7.15 -11.41
N ILE A 296 -5.30 -8.43 -11.20
CA ILE A 296 -5.07 -9.14 -9.93
C ILE A 296 -4.41 -10.51 -10.20
N HIS A 297 -3.61 -11.09 -9.31
CA HIS A 297 -3.39 -10.68 -7.91
C HIS A 297 -1.96 -10.20 -7.60
N LYS A 298 -0.97 -10.33 -8.50
CA LYS A 298 0.44 -10.02 -8.18
C LYS A 298 1.21 -9.35 -9.33
N PRO A 299 1.65 -8.08 -9.17
CA PRO A 299 1.11 -7.09 -8.25
C PRO A 299 -0.31 -6.67 -8.68
N PRO A 300 -1.21 -6.32 -7.75
CA PRO A 300 -2.47 -5.68 -8.11
C PRO A 300 -2.21 -4.31 -8.75
N ILE A 301 -2.89 -4.04 -9.86
CA ILE A 301 -2.75 -2.78 -10.60
C ILE A 301 -4.14 -2.29 -10.98
N HIS A 302 -4.43 -1.03 -10.69
CA HIS A 302 -5.65 -0.36 -11.14
C HIS A 302 -5.29 0.86 -11.99
N ILE A 303 -5.69 0.85 -13.25
CA ILE A 303 -5.43 1.91 -14.24
C ILE A 303 -6.75 2.58 -14.59
N ARG A 304 -6.86 3.89 -14.39
CA ARG A 304 -8.08 4.63 -14.77
C ARG A 304 -8.01 5.02 -16.24
N PHE A 305 -9.16 5.02 -16.93
CA PHE A 305 -9.20 5.49 -18.33
C PHE A 305 -8.77 6.95 -18.49
N GLU A 306 -8.94 7.77 -17.46
CA GLU A 306 -8.49 9.18 -17.46
C GLU A 306 -6.95 9.31 -17.49
N GLU A 307 -6.23 8.30 -17.01
CA GLU A 307 -4.76 8.25 -16.99
C GLU A 307 -4.19 7.63 -18.26
N LEU A 308 -5.04 7.03 -19.09
CA LEU A 308 -4.66 6.28 -20.29
C LEU A 308 -4.38 7.24 -21.45
N ALA A 309 -3.26 7.03 -22.14
CA ALA A 309 -2.88 7.73 -23.36
C ALA A 309 -3.27 6.93 -24.61
N SER A 310 -2.93 5.63 -24.64
CA SER A 310 -3.28 4.73 -25.73
C SER A 310 -3.33 3.28 -25.27
N VAL A 311 -4.02 2.45 -26.05
CA VAL A 311 -3.89 1.00 -25.98
C VAL A 311 -3.31 0.45 -27.28
N ASN A 312 -2.60 -0.66 -27.18
CA ASN A 312 -2.01 -1.35 -28.31
C ASN A 312 -2.23 -2.86 -28.18
N PHE A 313 -2.47 -3.52 -29.32
CA PHE A 313 -2.62 -4.96 -29.40
C PHE A 313 -1.45 -5.50 -30.20
N ALA A 314 -0.48 -6.11 -29.52
CA ALA A 314 0.72 -6.67 -30.13
C ALA A 314 0.56 -8.18 -30.34
N ARG A 315 1.13 -8.70 -31.43
CA ARG A 315 1.18 -10.15 -31.65
C ARG A 315 2.26 -10.72 -30.74
N SER A 316 1.91 -11.69 -29.89
CA SER A 316 2.84 -12.28 -28.94
C SER A 316 3.98 -12.97 -29.71
N GLY A 317 5.24 -12.60 -29.41
CA GLY A 317 6.44 -12.90 -30.22
C GLY A 317 6.88 -14.37 -30.35
N GLY A 318 5.98 -15.34 -30.21
CA GLY A 318 6.28 -16.77 -30.31
C GLY A 318 5.08 -17.71 -30.32
N SER A 319 3.86 -17.22 -30.08
CA SER A 319 2.62 -18.03 -30.07
C SER A 319 1.61 -17.48 -31.06
N THR A 320 1.07 -18.36 -31.92
CA THR A 320 -0.02 -18.00 -32.84
C THR A 320 -1.40 -17.97 -32.17
N ARG A 321 -1.48 -18.42 -30.91
CA ARG A 321 -2.72 -18.58 -30.14
C ARG A 321 -2.96 -17.47 -29.13
N SER A 322 -2.01 -16.56 -28.94
CA SER A 322 -2.13 -15.47 -27.97
C SER A 322 -1.65 -14.13 -28.52
N PHE A 323 -2.12 -13.06 -27.90
CA PHE A 323 -1.68 -11.70 -28.16
C PHE A 323 -1.33 -10.99 -26.84
N ASP A 324 -0.63 -9.87 -26.95
CA ASP A 324 -0.28 -9.03 -25.82
C ASP A 324 -1.10 -7.73 -25.90
N PHE A 325 -1.64 -7.31 -24.76
CA PHE A 325 -2.40 -6.09 -24.59
C PHE A 325 -1.58 -5.06 -23.82
N GLU A 326 -1.21 -3.98 -24.49
CA GLU A 326 -0.38 -2.93 -23.93
C GLU A 326 -1.23 -1.70 -23.61
N VAL A 327 -1.10 -1.19 -22.39
CA VAL A 327 -1.75 0.03 -21.92
C VAL A 327 -0.69 1.07 -21.61
N GLU A 328 -0.69 2.15 -22.37
CA GLU A 328 0.23 3.28 -22.20
C GLU A 328 -0.48 4.38 -21.42
N LEU A 329 0.12 4.82 -20.33
CA LEU A 329 -0.35 5.93 -19.51
C LEU A 329 0.16 7.27 -20.06
N LYS A 330 -0.52 8.37 -19.68
CA LYS A 330 -0.08 9.74 -19.98
C LYS A 330 1.29 10.09 -19.39
N SER A 331 1.74 9.35 -18.38
CA SER A 331 3.08 9.43 -17.79
C SER A 331 4.16 8.68 -18.59
N ALA A 332 3.84 8.16 -19.79
CA ALA A 332 4.69 7.32 -20.63
C ALA A 332 5.06 5.94 -20.04
N VAL A 333 4.44 5.54 -18.91
CA VAL A 333 4.55 4.18 -18.38
C VAL A 333 3.70 3.23 -19.21
N VAL A 334 4.27 2.10 -19.64
CA VAL A 334 3.58 1.06 -20.42
C VAL A 334 3.38 -0.18 -19.54
N HIS A 335 2.13 -0.65 -19.47
CA HIS A 335 1.75 -1.90 -18.84
C HIS A 335 1.41 -2.93 -19.91
N THR A 336 2.23 -3.99 -20.03
CA THR A 336 2.01 -5.09 -20.98
C THR A 336 1.38 -6.28 -20.28
N PHE A 337 0.17 -6.65 -20.68
CA PHE A 337 -0.54 -7.86 -20.29
C PHE A 337 -0.38 -8.90 -21.40
N SER A 338 0.48 -9.88 -21.19
CA SER A 338 0.84 -10.89 -22.19
C SER A 338 0.01 -12.16 -22.08
N SER A 339 0.14 -13.02 -23.09
CA SER A 339 -0.45 -14.37 -23.10
C SER A 339 -1.99 -14.38 -23.02
N ILE A 340 -2.65 -13.38 -23.61
CA ILE A 340 -4.11 -13.37 -23.72
C ILE A 340 -4.53 -14.25 -24.90
N GLU A 341 -5.50 -15.14 -24.68
CA GLU A 341 -6.08 -16.01 -25.71
C GLU A 341 -6.65 -15.19 -26.89
N LYS A 342 -6.36 -15.61 -28.12
CA LYS A 342 -6.76 -14.88 -29.34
C LYS A 342 -8.28 -14.68 -29.44
N GLU A 343 -9.06 -15.61 -28.89
CA GLU A 343 -10.52 -15.58 -28.86
C GLU A 343 -11.06 -14.39 -28.06
N GLU A 344 -10.30 -13.87 -27.09
CA GLU A 344 -10.67 -12.70 -26.29
C GLU A 344 -10.47 -11.37 -27.05
N TYR A 345 -9.72 -11.39 -28.16
CA TYR A 345 -9.36 -10.19 -28.91
C TYR A 345 -10.59 -9.38 -29.34
N THR A 346 -11.55 -10.02 -30.00
CA THR A 346 -12.73 -9.33 -30.56
C THR A 346 -13.55 -8.68 -29.45
N LYS A 347 -13.81 -9.40 -28.35
CA LYS A 347 -14.57 -8.87 -27.21
C LYS A 347 -13.85 -7.69 -26.55
N LEU A 348 -12.53 -7.80 -26.36
CA LEU A 348 -11.73 -6.76 -25.74
C LEU A 348 -11.64 -5.51 -26.65
N PHE A 349 -11.48 -5.72 -27.95
CA PHE A 349 -11.47 -4.66 -28.95
C PHE A 349 -12.81 -3.91 -29.03
N ASP A 350 -13.93 -4.64 -29.03
CA ASP A 350 -15.28 -4.07 -29.04
C ASP A 350 -15.51 -3.22 -27.79
N PHE A 351 -15.09 -3.72 -26.62
CA PHE A 351 -15.18 -2.99 -25.37
C PHE A 351 -14.38 -1.69 -25.39
N ILE A 352 -13.11 -1.75 -25.81
CA ILE A 352 -12.22 -0.58 -25.92
C ILE A 352 -12.80 0.46 -26.90
N SER A 353 -13.35 0.00 -28.02
CA SER A 353 -14.00 0.83 -29.02
C SER A 353 -15.27 1.50 -28.46
N SER A 354 -16.09 0.75 -27.69
CA SER A 354 -17.27 1.28 -27.02
C SER A 354 -16.94 2.38 -25.99
N LYS A 355 -15.80 2.23 -25.30
CA LYS A 355 -15.25 3.22 -24.36
C LYS A 355 -14.49 4.36 -25.05
N LYS A 356 -14.39 4.35 -26.37
CA LYS A 356 -13.71 5.38 -27.20
C LYS A 356 -12.24 5.59 -26.80
N LEU A 357 -11.56 4.53 -26.36
CA LEU A 357 -10.14 4.58 -26.02
C LEU A 357 -9.28 4.62 -27.30
N ARG A 358 -8.16 5.35 -27.27
CA ARG A 358 -7.27 5.50 -28.44
C ARG A 358 -6.48 4.21 -28.70
N VAL A 359 -6.71 3.57 -29.84
CA VAL A 359 -5.97 2.37 -30.27
C VAL A 359 -4.85 2.74 -31.24
N LYS A 360 -3.58 2.42 -30.93
CA LYS A 360 -2.42 2.72 -31.80
C LYS A 360 -2.45 1.96 -33.13
N ASN A 361 -2.91 0.70 -33.13
CA ASN A 361 -2.88 -0.19 -34.31
C ASN A 361 -4.07 -0.07 -35.28
N ARG A 362 -4.86 1.01 -35.23
CA ARG A 362 -6.12 1.17 -35.99
C ARG A 362 -5.96 1.28 -37.53
N GLY A 363 -4.76 1.07 -38.08
CA GLY A 363 -4.44 1.25 -39.51
C GLY A 363 -3.61 0.14 -40.17
N LYS A 364 -3.39 -1.01 -39.53
CA LYS A 364 -2.71 -2.17 -40.14
C LYS A 364 -3.67 -3.34 -40.43
N SER A 365 -4.77 -3.03 -41.11
CA SER A 365 -5.61 -4.05 -41.74
C SER A 365 -6.01 -3.54 -43.12
N ASP A 366 -5.13 -3.76 -44.11
CA ASP A 366 -5.51 -4.11 -45.47
C ASP A 366 -4.32 -4.72 -46.22
N LYS A 367 -4.53 -5.97 -46.67
CA LYS A 367 -3.68 -6.85 -47.50
C LYS A 367 -2.39 -7.44 -46.89
N PRO A 368 -2.28 -8.78 -46.79
CA PRO A 368 -0.98 -9.43 -46.69
C PRO A 368 -0.30 -9.35 -48.06
N SER A 369 0.56 -8.36 -48.25
CA SER A 369 1.55 -8.42 -49.33
C SER A 369 2.64 -9.40 -48.88
N TYR A 370 2.51 -10.65 -49.32
CA TYR A 370 3.65 -11.56 -49.42
C TYR A 370 4.56 -11.01 -50.50
N ALA A 371 5.58 -10.25 -50.10
CA ALA A 371 6.73 -9.95 -50.95
C ALA A 371 7.94 -9.82 -50.03
N ASP A 372 8.75 -10.88 -50.03
CA ASP A 372 10.17 -10.93 -49.70
C ASP A 372 10.65 -10.06 -48.52
N ASP A 373 10.57 -10.62 -47.32
CA ASP A 373 11.56 -10.36 -46.27
C ASP A 373 11.97 -11.68 -45.61
N PHE A 374 12.33 -12.66 -46.44
CA PHE A 374 13.22 -13.75 -46.02
C PHE A 374 14.65 -13.23 -46.10
N GLY A 375 15.01 -12.41 -45.13
CA GLY A 375 16.41 -12.18 -44.77
C GLY A 375 16.93 -13.42 -44.05
N ASP A 376 17.63 -14.26 -44.81
CA ASP A 376 18.43 -15.40 -44.38
C ASP A 376 19.16 -15.14 -43.05
N SER A 377 18.94 -16.01 -42.06
CA SER A 377 19.44 -15.85 -40.69
C SER A 377 20.86 -16.39 -40.51
N ASP A 378 21.75 -16.14 -41.47
CA ASP A 378 23.16 -16.57 -41.44
C ASP A 378 24.14 -15.46 -41.91
N GLN A 379 23.85 -14.18 -41.58
CA GLN A 379 24.85 -13.11 -41.63
C GLN A 379 25.02 -12.44 -40.26
N GLU A 380 25.92 -13.03 -39.46
CA GLU A 380 26.73 -12.34 -38.46
C GLU A 380 27.49 -11.18 -39.14
N GLY A 381 27.05 -9.93 -38.96
CA GLY A 381 27.72 -8.81 -39.62
C GLY A 381 27.17 -7.40 -39.40
N ALA A 382 26.36 -7.15 -38.38
CA ALA A 382 25.97 -5.78 -38.02
C ALA A 382 26.98 -5.20 -37.01
N PRO A 383 27.68 -4.09 -37.32
CA PRO A 383 28.69 -3.53 -36.42
C PRO A 383 28.01 -2.96 -35.19
N ASP A 384 28.50 -3.34 -34.02
CA ASP A 384 28.10 -2.77 -32.73
C ASP A 384 28.12 -1.24 -32.81
N ALA A 385 26.97 -0.61 -32.56
CA ALA A 385 26.79 0.85 -32.59
C ALA A 385 27.73 1.57 -31.60
N TYR A 386 28.24 0.86 -30.60
CA TYR A 386 29.26 1.34 -29.69
C TYR A 386 30.65 1.43 -30.37
N LEU A 387 31.04 0.42 -31.16
CA LEU A 387 32.28 0.42 -31.94
C LEU A 387 32.27 1.48 -33.05
N ALA A 388 31.12 1.75 -33.66
CA ALA A 388 30.96 2.81 -34.65
C ALA A 388 31.17 4.21 -34.04
N ARG A 389 30.66 4.46 -32.83
CA ARG A 389 30.87 5.73 -32.11
C ARG A 389 32.32 5.93 -31.69
N VAL A 390 32.97 4.91 -31.14
CA VAL A 390 34.37 5.00 -30.69
C VAL A 390 35.32 5.23 -31.87
N LYS A 391 35.03 4.65 -33.04
CA LYS A 391 35.83 4.86 -34.26
C LYS A 391 35.64 6.26 -34.85
N GLN A 392 34.46 6.85 -34.69
CA GLN A 392 34.15 8.21 -35.13
C GLN A 392 34.81 9.26 -34.21
N GLU A 393 34.77 9.05 -32.89
CA GLU A 393 35.48 9.92 -31.92
C GLU A 393 37.02 9.81 -32.03
N ALA A 394 37.56 8.67 -32.48
CA ALA A 394 38.98 8.52 -32.74
C ALA A 394 39.41 9.23 -34.04
N ALA A 395 38.58 9.19 -35.08
CA ALA A 395 38.85 9.89 -36.35
C ALA A 395 38.78 11.41 -36.18
N GLU A 396 37.86 11.93 -35.37
CA GLU A 396 37.76 13.37 -35.08
C GLU A 396 38.95 13.92 -34.26
N ARG A 397 39.74 13.06 -33.60
CA ARG A 397 40.95 13.48 -32.87
C ARG A 397 42.24 13.48 -33.71
N ASP A 398 42.27 12.77 -34.83
CA ASP A 398 43.43 12.74 -35.73
C ASP A 398 43.38 13.84 -36.81
N ASP A 399 42.22 14.48 -37.02
CA ASP A 399 42.04 15.59 -37.98
C ASP A 399 42.29 17.00 -37.38
N GLU A 400 42.56 17.12 -36.06
CA GLU A 400 42.85 18.40 -35.39
C GLU A 400 44.35 18.71 -35.21
N ASP A 401 45.28 17.83 -35.62
CA ASP A 401 46.73 18.03 -35.44
C ASP A 401 47.54 17.99 -36.76
N GLY A 402 46.99 18.62 -37.80
CA GLY A 402 47.55 18.61 -39.15
C GLY A 402 47.40 19.92 -39.93
N GLY A 403 47.94 21.02 -39.41
CA GLY A 403 48.26 22.21 -40.22
C GLY A 403 48.41 23.49 -39.40
N ASP A 404 49.40 24.35 -39.57
CA ASP A 404 50.67 24.39 -40.31
C ASP A 404 51.39 25.64 -39.73
N SER A 405 52.72 25.65 -39.77
CA SER A 405 53.63 26.80 -39.53
C SER A 405 53.91 27.27 -38.09
#